data_AF-A0A6I4WIN2-F1
#
_entry.id   AF-A0A6I4WIN2-F1
#
_cell.length_a   1.000
_cell.length_b   1.000
_cell.length_c   1.000
_cell.angle_alpha   90.00
_cell.angle_beta   90.00
_cell.angle_gamma   90.00
#
_symmetry.space_group_name_H-M   'P 1'
#
loop_
_entity.id
_entity.type
_entity.pdbx_description
1 polymer ?
#
loop_
_entity_poly.entity_id
_entity_poly.type
_entity_poly.pdbx_seq_one_letter_code
_entity_poly.pdbx_strand_id
1 'polypeptide(L)'
;MTTARLPHDELAAAMAARRELGPDYDAAFAQAIADRVEELVAARRAPARLLDSGFVLAVLSLAAAIPLSAIAAVQAGLAGLAVVWTGVVLFNAVHARRP
;
A
#
# COMPACT_ATOMS: atom_id res chain seq x y z
N MET A 1 19.71 -23.44 8.72
CA MET A 1 18.53 -22.78 9.32
C MET A 1 17.28 -23.37 8.70
N THR A 2 16.73 -24.42 9.31
CA THR A 2 15.53 -25.10 8.85
C THR A 2 14.30 -24.37 9.37
N THR A 3 13.49 -23.81 8.48
CA THR A 3 12.16 -23.29 8.78
C THR A 3 11.21 -24.47 8.96
N ALA A 4 11.08 -24.95 10.20
CA ALA A 4 10.12 -25.99 10.54
C ALA A 4 8.69 -25.47 10.29
N ARG A 5 7.99 -26.06 9.32
CA ARG A 5 6.53 -25.93 9.21
C ARG A 5 5.96 -26.69 10.42
N LEU A 6 5.51 -25.97 11.45
CA LEU A 6 4.84 -26.57 12.60
C LEU A 6 3.59 -27.32 12.11
N PRO A 7 3.49 -28.65 12.32
CA PRO A 7 2.29 -29.40 11.96
C PRO A 7 1.11 -28.87 12.79
N HIS A 8 -0.07 -28.72 12.16
CA HIS A 8 -1.26 -28.17 12.82
C HIS A 8 -1.61 -28.87 14.14
N ASP A 9 -1.26 -30.16 14.26
CA ASP A 9 -1.48 -30.96 15.46
C ASP A 9 -0.65 -30.49 16.67
N GLU A 10 0.60 -30.04 16.47
CA GLU A 10 1.42 -29.48 17.55
C GLU A 10 0.88 -28.12 18.04
N LEU A 11 0.36 -27.30 17.11
CA LEU A 11 -0.28 -26.03 17.45
C LEU A 11 -1.59 -26.25 18.21
N ALA A 12 -2.36 -27.26 17.82
CA ALA A 12 -3.58 -27.67 18.49
C ALA A 12 -3.30 -28.22 19.90
N ALA A 13 -2.25 -29.03 20.07
CA ALA A 13 -1.83 -29.52 21.38
C ALA A 13 -1.35 -28.39 22.30
N ALA A 14 -0.59 -27.43 21.79
CA ALA A 14 -0.17 -26.24 22.54
C ALA A 14 -1.37 -25.36 22.95
N MET A 15 -2.37 -25.20 22.06
CA MET A 15 -3.62 -24.49 22.35
C MET A 15 -4.49 -25.22 23.37
N ALA A 16 -4.54 -26.56 23.32
CA ALA A 16 -5.30 -27.38 24.25
C ALA A 16 -4.70 -27.33 25.67
N ALA A 17 -3.38 -27.47 25.79
CA ALA A 17 -2.68 -27.32 27.07
C ALA A 17 -2.86 -25.92 27.67
N ARG A 18 -2.96 -24.88 26.83
CA ARG A 18 -3.22 -23.51 27.30
C ARG A 18 -4.65 -23.29 27.79
N ARG A 19 -5.63 -24.02 27.24
CA ARG A 19 -7.04 -23.97 27.68
C ARG A 19 -7.28 -24.57 29.07
N GLU A 20 -6.41 -25.47 29.53
CA GLU A 20 -6.48 -26.02 30.90
C GLU A 20 -6.14 -24.99 32.00
N LEU A 21 -5.56 -23.83 31.64
CA LEU A 21 -5.22 -22.74 32.59
C LEU A 21 -6.44 -21.96 33.11
N GLY A 22 -7.64 -22.21 32.58
CA GLY A 22 -8.91 -21.72 33.13
C GLY A 22 -9.73 -20.84 32.18
N PRO A 23 -11.07 -20.85 32.30
CA PRO A 23 -12.00 -20.19 31.36
C PRO A 23 -11.87 -18.67 31.30
N ASP A 24 -11.46 -18.02 32.40
CA ASP A 24 -11.24 -16.56 32.44
C ASP A 24 -10.02 -16.11 31.63
N TYR A 25 -9.01 -16.97 31.49
CA TYR A 25 -7.79 -16.68 30.71
C TYR A 25 -8.02 -16.82 29.19
N ASP A 26 -8.94 -17.68 28.78
CA ASP A 26 -9.26 -17.91 27.36
C ASP A 26 -9.85 -16.64 26.72
N ALA A 27 -10.74 -15.95 27.44
CA ALA A 27 -11.35 -14.70 26.97
C ALA A 27 -10.35 -13.55 26.84
N ALA A 28 -9.50 -13.34 27.85
CA ALA A 28 -8.47 -12.30 27.82
C ALA A 28 -7.42 -12.56 26.72
N PHE A 29 -7.08 -13.83 26.50
CA PHE A 29 -6.16 -14.23 25.44
C PHE A 29 -6.76 -14.07 24.05
N ALA A 30 -8.03 -14.45 23.86
CA ALA A 30 -8.75 -14.24 22.61
C ALA A 30 -8.79 -12.76 22.23
N GLN A 31 -9.01 -11.87 23.22
CA GLN A 31 -8.99 -10.42 23.01
C GLN A 31 -7.60 -9.93 22.60
N ALA A 32 -6.54 -10.37 23.30
CA ALA A 32 -5.17 -9.98 22.96
C ALA A 32 -4.75 -10.47 21.56
N ILE A 33 -5.21 -11.65 21.13
CA ILE A 33 -5.02 -12.13 19.76
C ILE A 33 -5.79 -11.26 18.77
N ALA A 34 -7.05 -10.95 19.04
CA ALA A 34 -7.88 -10.12 18.17
C ALA A 34 -7.22 -8.75 17.96
N ASP A 35 -6.85 -8.08 19.05
CA ASP A 35 -6.17 -6.78 19.01
C ASP A 35 -4.85 -6.86 18.21
N ARG A 36 -4.05 -7.92 18.42
CA ARG A 36 -2.78 -8.09 17.69
C ARG A 36 -2.98 -8.41 16.21
N VAL A 37 -4.01 -9.20 15.87
CA VAL A 37 -4.37 -9.48 14.46
C VAL A 37 -4.82 -8.21 13.77
N GLU A 38 -5.66 -7.39 14.41
CA GLU A 38 -6.09 -6.10 13.88
C GLU A 38 -4.91 -5.16 13.65
N GLU A 39 -3.99 -5.06 14.61
CA GLU A 39 -2.78 -4.26 14.48
C GLU A 39 -1.88 -4.74 13.33
N LEU A 40 -1.66 -6.04 13.19
CA LEU A 40 -0.87 -6.62 12.09
C LEU A 40 -1.55 -6.42 10.74
N VAL A 41 -2.88 -6.51 10.70
CA VAL A 41 -3.69 -6.25 9.51
C VAL A 41 -3.64 -4.77 9.13
N ALA A 42 -3.67 -3.86 10.10
CA ALA A 42 -3.50 -2.42 9.89
C ALA A 42 -2.09 -2.09 9.38
N ALA A 43 -1.05 -2.68 9.99
CA ALA A 43 0.33 -2.54 9.54
C ALA A 43 0.56 -3.10 8.13
N ARG A 44 -0.06 -4.23 7.79
CA ARG A 44 -0.06 -4.79 6.42
C ARG A 44 -0.86 -3.98 5.41
N ARG A 45 -1.78 -3.12 5.86
CA ARG A 45 -2.49 -2.13 5.01
C ARG A 45 -1.75 -0.80 4.90
N ALA A 46 -0.74 -0.55 5.74
CA ALA A 46 0.15 0.61 5.65
C ALA A 46 1.02 0.71 4.37
N PRO A 47 1.40 -0.35 3.62
CA PRO A 47 2.18 -0.17 2.39
C PRO A 47 1.37 0.50 1.26
N ALA A 48 0.04 0.44 1.30
CA ALA A 48 -0.82 1.15 0.34
C ALA A 48 -0.96 2.65 0.64
N ARG A 49 -0.65 3.09 1.87
CA ARG A 49 -0.62 4.53 2.24
C ARG A 49 0.69 5.23 1.89
N LEU A 50 1.78 4.48 1.70
CA LEU A 50 3.09 5.05 1.31
C LEU A 50 3.09 5.54 -0.14
N LEU A 51 2.29 4.90 -1.00
CA LEU A 51 1.97 5.39 -2.34
C LEU A 51 0.69 6.20 -2.24
N ASP A 52 0.80 7.42 -1.70
CA ASP A 52 -0.32 8.36 -1.69
C ASP A 52 -0.92 8.46 -3.10
N SER A 53 -2.26 8.56 -3.18
CA SER A 53 -2.94 8.62 -4.48
C SER A 53 -2.44 9.81 -5.31
N GLY A 54 -2.04 10.90 -4.65
CA GLY A 54 -1.36 12.03 -5.29
C GLY A 54 0.00 11.65 -5.89
N PHE A 55 0.81 10.85 -5.19
CA PHE A 55 2.10 10.35 -5.70
C PHE A 55 1.91 9.42 -6.89
N VAL A 56 0.95 8.48 -6.81
CA VAL A 56 0.64 7.57 -7.92
C VAL A 56 0.18 8.34 -9.15
N LEU A 57 -0.72 9.31 -8.97
CA LEU A 57 -1.20 10.16 -10.06
C LEU A 57 -0.09 11.01 -10.67
N ALA A 58 0.80 11.58 -9.84
CA ALA A 58 1.95 12.35 -10.30
C ALA A 58 2.89 11.49 -11.14
N VAL A 59 3.25 10.29 -10.67
CA VAL A 59 4.11 9.35 -11.39
C VAL A 59 3.47 8.91 -12.71
N LEU A 60 2.18 8.59 -12.71
CA LEU A 60 1.45 8.22 -13.93
C LEU A 60 1.40 9.38 -14.94
N SER A 61 1.16 10.61 -14.46
CA SER A 61 1.17 11.81 -15.33
C SER A 61 2.55 12.03 -15.96
N LEU A 62 3.62 11.78 -15.20
CA LEU A 62 4.98 11.97 -15.65
C LEU A 62 5.40 10.89 -16.65
N ALA A 63 5.00 9.64 -16.41
CA ALA A 63 5.18 8.55 -17.36
C ALA A 63 4.46 8.84 -18.68
N ALA A 64 3.24 9.37 -18.63
CA ALA A 64 2.48 9.78 -19.81
C ALA A 64 3.07 11.02 -20.52
N ALA A 65 3.79 11.88 -19.81
CA ALA A 65 4.44 13.06 -20.40
C ALA A 65 5.54 12.69 -21.41
N ILE A 66 6.20 11.53 -21.24
CA ILE A 66 7.26 11.05 -22.14
C ILE A 66 6.72 10.81 -23.58
N PRO A 67 5.72 9.94 -23.81
CA PRO A 67 5.18 9.73 -25.16
C PRO A 67 4.50 10.99 -25.71
N LEU A 68 3.81 11.77 -24.88
CA LEU A 68 3.18 13.03 -25.32
C LEU A 68 4.22 14.04 -25.82
N SER A 69 5.35 14.17 -25.12
CA SER A 69 6.44 15.05 -25.52
C SER A 69 7.07 14.60 -26.84
N ALA A 70 7.23 13.29 -27.05
CA ALA A 70 7.75 12.75 -28.30
C ALA A 70 6.83 13.08 -29.49
N ILE A 71 5.52 12.83 -29.36
CA ILE A 71 4.55 13.13 -30.41
C ILE A 71 4.49 14.63 -30.69
N ALA A 72 4.44 15.46 -29.63
CA ALA A 72 4.37 16.90 -29.77
C ALA A 72 5.64 17.50 -30.38
N ALA A 73 6.82 17.02 -30.00
CA ALA A 73 8.09 17.48 -30.58
C ALA A 73 8.21 17.12 -32.06
N VAL A 74 7.78 15.91 -32.46
CA VAL A 74 7.86 15.46 -33.86
C VAL A 74 6.84 16.18 -34.74
N GLN A 75 5.60 16.35 -34.25
CA GLN A 75 4.50 16.87 -35.08
C GLN A 75 4.38 18.41 -35.04
N ALA A 76 4.74 19.03 -33.93
CA ALA A 76 4.52 20.45 -33.67
C ALA A 76 5.77 21.19 -33.15
N GLY A 77 6.93 20.51 -33.12
CA GLY A 77 8.20 21.11 -32.73
C GLY A 77 8.19 21.66 -31.31
N LEU A 78 8.93 22.76 -31.12
CA LEU A 78 9.07 23.42 -29.80
C LEU A 78 7.74 23.97 -29.27
N ALA A 79 6.87 24.47 -30.16
CA ALA A 79 5.58 25.02 -29.75
C ALA A 79 4.67 23.95 -29.15
N GLY A 80 4.59 22.76 -29.79
CA GLY A 80 3.84 21.63 -29.25
C GLY A 80 4.38 21.15 -27.90
N LEU A 81 5.71 21.11 -27.76
CA LEU A 81 6.36 20.70 -26.52
C LEU A 81 6.05 21.65 -25.35
N ALA A 82 6.07 22.97 -25.60
CA ALA A 82 5.72 23.98 -24.60
C ALA A 82 4.27 23.85 -24.13
N VAL A 83 3.34 23.53 -25.05
CA VAL A 83 1.92 23.29 -24.71
C VAL A 83 1.77 22.05 -23.83
N VAL A 84 2.44 20.94 -24.18
CA VAL A 84 2.40 19.70 -23.39
C VAL A 84 2.96 19.92 -21.98
N TRP A 85 4.11 20.57 -21.85
CA TRP A 85 4.69 20.87 -20.53
C TRP A 85 3.79 21.75 -19.69
N THR A 86 3.19 22.78 -20.29
CA THR A 86 2.23 23.63 -19.60
C THR A 86 1.04 22.82 -19.10
N GLY A 87 0.49 21.92 -19.92
CA GLY A 87 -0.61 21.04 -19.53
C GLY A 87 -0.25 20.09 -18.39
N VAL A 88 0.92 19.46 -18.44
CA VAL A 88 1.39 18.52 -17.41
C VAL A 88 1.65 19.24 -16.08
N VAL A 89 2.29 20.41 -16.12
CA VAL A 89 2.54 21.22 -14.92
C VAL A 89 1.23 21.70 -14.31
N LEU A 90 0.31 22.20 -15.13
CA LEU A 90 -1.00 22.67 -14.66
C LEU A 90 -1.81 21.51 -14.05
N PHE A 91 -1.82 20.35 -14.69
CA PHE A 91 -2.50 19.16 -14.18
C PHE A 91 -1.97 18.76 -12.80
N ASN A 92 -0.65 18.67 -12.64
CA ASN A 92 -0.02 18.36 -11.36
C ASN A 92 -0.31 19.45 -10.30
N ALA A 93 -0.25 20.73 -10.68
CA ALA A 93 -0.49 21.85 -9.77
C ALA A 93 -1.95 21.95 -9.28
N VAL A 94 -2.92 21.50 -10.08
CA VAL A 94 -4.34 21.42 -9.70
C VAL A 94 -4.56 20.25 -8.73
N HIS A 95 -3.96 19.09 -8.99
CA HIS A 95 -4.16 17.89 -8.19
C HIS A 95 -3.37 17.92 -6.88
N ALA A 96 -2.21 18.58 -6.83
CA ALA A 96 -1.43 18.79 -5.61
C ALA A 96 -2.12 19.70 -4.57
N ARG A 97 -3.16 20.44 -4.98
CA ARG A 97 -3.93 21.36 -4.10
C ARG A 97 -5.25 20.77 -3.60
N ARG A 98 -5.58 19.52 -3.95
CA ARG A 98 -6.77 18.85 -3.41
C ARG A 98 -6.41 18.25 -2.04
N PRO A 99 -7.12 18.61 -0.96
CA PRO A 99 -6.86 18.10 0.39
C PRO A 99 -7.19 16.62 0.53
#